data_AF-A0A0X8E3D3-F1
#
_entry.id   AF-A0A0X8E3D3-F1
#
_cell.length_a   1.000
_cell.length_b   1.000
_cell.length_c   1.000
_cell.angle_alpha   90.00
_cell.angle_beta   90.00
_cell.angle_gamma   90.00
#
_symmetry.space_group_name_H-M   'P 1'
#
loop_
_entity.id
_entity.type
_entity.pdbx_description
1 polymer ?
#
loop_
_entity_poly.entity_id
_entity_poly.type
_entity_poly.pdbx_seq_one_letter_code
_entity_poly.pdbx_strand_id
1 'polypeptide(L)'
;MSEAYREIAGVVPLDLPVKVDGPPVDAWSGLAAQTLQLANQVDSLEALVDLAEYDTASFRSLGDFLKQIALDFNKRRLALERETVKPVDMTILFVSETSGHGILSSLTSSRRFGMLDPSALLQACGDSVIGKWWAGHRGLLVQTIVALDAHVFSISPPLALSTFRRYGPPDVQEALSSLGLASRTPAEVTTYLTRSDFGRHLAHEQRSVGETRGNPAEEARQIFEAFADYVGFQGAKDKQLNVAFGKALEASFAFGGGDQPTIRAEKSVDFLPALLPDVSIATEEGIRCFEFTYRKGDFLQSKNRSTVAQYCLTKLKNYARGVGWLSATD
;
A
#
# COMPACT_ATOMS: atom_id res chain seq x y z
N MET A 1 -31.96 29.42 -6.74
CA MET A 1 -31.27 29.03 -7.99
C MET A 1 -31.81 29.73 -9.25
N SER A 2 -32.97 30.40 -9.23
CA SER A 2 -33.51 31.06 -10.45
C SER A 2 -32.96 32.47 -10.74
N GLU A 3 -32.40 33.19 -9.76
CA GLU A 3 -31.88 34.55 -9.99
C GLU A 3 -30.56 34.57 -10.77
N ALA A 4 -29.61 33.68 -10.44
CA ALA A 4 -28.32 33.61 -11.10
C ALA A 4 -28.41 33.22 -12.59
N TYR A 5 -29.44 32.44 -12.98
CA TYR A 5 -29.70 32.10 -14.39
C TYR A 5 -30.35 33.26 -15.17
N ARG A 6 -31.12 34.13 -14.49
CA ARG A 6 -31.78 35.28 -15.13
C ARG A 6 -30.79 36.38 -15.52
N GLU A 7 -29.69 36.54 -14.78
CA GLU A 7 -28.65 37.53 -15.12
C GLU A 7 -27.89 37.20 -16.41
N ILE A 8 -27.75 35.92 -16.76
CA ILE A 8 -26.94 35.49 -17.92
C ILE A 8 -27.77 35.43 -19.20
N ALA A 9 -29.05 35.00 -19.12
CA ALA A 9 -29.86 34.70 -20.31
C ALA A 9 -30.70 35.87 -20.86
N GLY A 10 -30.81 36.98 -20.13
CA GLY A 10 -31.72 38.07 -20.46
C GLY A 10 -33.19 37.72 -20.15
N VAL A 11 -34.02 38.75 -19.96
CA VAL A 11 -35.43 38.60 -19.59
C VAL A 11 -36.23 38.17 -20.81
N VAL A 12 -36.64 36.90 -20.84
CA VAL A 12 -37.55 36.38 -21.88
C VAL A 12 -38.90 37.12 -21.76
N PRO A 13 -39.44 37.73 -22.85
CA PRO A 13 -40.62 38.59 -22.79
C PRO A 13 -41.96 37.84 -22.65
N LEU A 14 -41.91 36.52 -22.43
CA LEU A 14 -43.05 35.65 -22.20
C LEU A 14 -42.91 35.02 -20.83
N ASP A 15 -43.91 35.23 -19.98
CA ASP A 15 -44.01 34.57 -18.68
C ASP A 15 -44.19 33.07 -18.93
N LEU A 16 -43.10 32.30 -18.87
CA LEU A 16 -43.14 30.85 -19.01
C LEU A 16 -43.91 30.30 -17.79
N PRO A 17 -45.15 29.79 -17.97
CA PRO A 17 -46.01 29.41 -16.85
C PRO A 17 -45.64 28.02 -16.33
N VAL A 18 -44.36 27.64 -16.39
CA VAL A 18 -43.87 26.34 -15.97
C VAL A 18 -43.07 26.55 -14.70
N LYS A 19 -43.76 26.50 -13.56
CA LYS A 19 -43.11 26.10 -12.31
C LYS A 19 -42.75 24.63 -12.48
N VAL A 20 -41.47 24.37 -12.73
CA VAL A 20 -40.93 23.01 -12.68
C VAL A 20 -40.80 22.66 -11.20
N ASP A 21 -41.92 22.24 -10.62
CA ASP A 21 -41.92 21.64 -9.31
C ASP A 21 -41.43 20.19 -9.48
N GLY A 22 -40.45 19.80 -8.66
CA GLY A 22 -40.00 18.42 -8.62
C GLY A 22 -41.12 17.47 -8.21
N PRO A 23 -40.89 16.15 -8.27
CA PRO A 23 -41.84 15.19 -7.73
C PRO A 23 -42.15 15.53 -6.26
N PRO A 24 -43.37 15.26 -5.80
CA PRO A 24 -43.76 15.57 -4.43
C PRO A 24 -42.91 14.73 -3.45
N VAL A 25 -42.68 15.27 -2.25
CA VAL A 25 -41.69 14.74 -1.28
C VAL A 25 -42.02 13.32 -0.82
N ASP A 26 -43.30 12.96 -0.79
CA ASP A 26 -43.82 11.61 -0.53
C ASP A 26 -43.40 10.59 -1.59
N ALA A 27 -43.16 11.03 -2.83
CA ALA A 27 -42.70 10.16 -3.92
C ALA A 27 -41.17 9.94 -3.92
N TRP A 28 -40.40 10.66 -3.11
CA TRP A 28 -38.94 10.64 -3.18
C TRP A 28 -38.35 9.28 -2.80
N SER A 29 -38.85 8.64 -1.74
CA SER A 29 -38.35 7.32 -1.33
C SER A 29 -38.60 6.25 -2.39
N GLY A 30 -39.76 6.28 -3.05
CA GLY A 30 -40.09 5.37 -4.15
C GLY A 30 -39.20 5.59 -5.38
N LEU A 31 -38.94 6.86 -5.74
CA LEU A 31 -38.02 7.21 -6.82
C LEU A 31 -36.58 6.80 -6.52
N ALA A 32 -36.13 6.95 -5.26
CA ALA A 32 -34.81 6.51 -4.84
C ALA A 32 -34.65 4.98 -4.95
N ALA A 33 -35.65 4.21 -4.49
CA ALA A 33 -35.64 2.76 -4.61
C ALA A 33 -35.53 2.30 -6.07
N GLN A 34 -36.37 2.85 -6.96
CA GLN A 34 -36.36 2.51 -8.39
C GLN A 34 -35.04 2.91 -9.06
N THR A 35 -34.52 4.09 -8.74
CA THR A 35 -33.25 4.60 -9.29
C THR A 35 -32.09 3.71 -8.87
N LEU A 36 -32.03 3.30 -7.60
CA LEU A 36 -30.99 2.41 -7.11
C LEU A 36 -31.09 1.01 -7.73
N GLN A 37 -32.30 0.45 -7.87
CA GLN A 37 -32.51 -0.85 -8.51
C GLN A 37 -32.06 -0.83 -9.98
N LEU A 38 -32.46 0.21 -10.72
CA LEU A 38 -32.07 0.40 -12.12
C LEU A 38 -30.56 0.60 -12.29
N ALA A 39 -29.94 1.40 -11.42
CA ALA A 39 -28.52 1.71 -11.52
C ALA A 39 -27.62 0.52 -11.15
N ASN A 40 -28.08 -0.36 -10.26
CA ASN A 40 -27.28 -1.48 -9.74
C ASN A 40 -27.73 -2.86 -10.26
N GLN A 41 -28.82 -2.94 -11.03
CA GLN A 41 -29.38 -4.19 -11.60
C GLN A 41 -29.63 -5.29 -10.55
N VAL A 42 -30.21 -4.92 -9.41
CA VAL A 42 -30.51 -5.84 -8.30
C VAL A 42 -31.98 -5.78 -7.90
N ASP A 43 -32.55 -6.93 -7.54
CA ASP A 43 -33.99 -7.09 -7.26
C ASP A 43 -34.39 -6.54 -5.87
N SER A 44 -33.49 -6.55 -4.88
CA SER A 44 -33.71 -5.94 -3.56
C SER A 44 -32.43 -5.28 -3.02
N LEU A 45 -32.61 -4.12 -2.39
CA LEU A 45 -31.56 -3.27 -1.79
C LEU A 45 -31.71 -3.13 -0.27
N GLU A 46 -32.70 -3.80 0.31
CA GLU A 46 -33.11 -3.65 1.72
C GLU A 46 -31.98 -4.03 2.70
N ALA A 47 -30.97 -4.77 2.25
CA ALA A 47 -29.79 -5.12 3.01
C ALA A 47 -28.63 -4.09 2.94
N LEU A 48 -28.66 -3.16 1.98
CA LEU A 48 -27.57 -2.22 1.70
C LEU A 48 -27.87 -0.79 2.16
N VAL A 49 -29.13 -0.34 2.05
CA VAL A 49 -29.61 0.95 2.55
C VAL A 49 -31.08 0.80 2.95
N ASP A 50 -31.40 1.15 4.21
CA ASP A 50 -32.79 1.23 4.66
C ASP A 50 -33.35 2.63 4.36
N LEU A 51 -34.18 2.72 3.32
CA LEU A 51 -34.79 3.98 2.90
C LEU A 51 -35.81 4.52 3.92
N ALA A 52 -36.28 3.70 4.87
CA ALA A 52 -37.18 4.12 5.94
C ALA A 52 -36.45 4.91 7.04
N GLU A 53 -35.12 4.82 7.13
CA GLU A 53 -34.32 5.58 8.09
C GLU A 53 -34.13 7.05 7.67
N TYR A 54 -34.43 7.40 6.42
CA TYR A 54 -34.25 8.75 5.90
C TYR A 54 -35.55 9.55 6.01
N ASP A 55 -35.50 10.67 6.75
CA ASP A 55 -36.58 11.66 6.74
C ASP A 55 -36.47 12.54 5.49
N THR A 56 -37.36 12.34 4.52
CA THR A 56 -37.40 13.11 3.26
C THR A 56 -37.62 14.60 3.47
N ALA A 57 -38.26 15.01 4.57
CA ALA A 57 -38.48 16.42 4.91
C ALA A 57 -37.21 17.15 5.37
N SER A 58 -36.16 16.41 5.75
CA SER A 58 -34.88 16.97 6.18
C SER A 58 -33.98 17.43 5.02
N PHE A 59 -34.32 17.11 3.77
CA PHE A 59 -33.53 17.40 2.59
C PHE A 59 -34.11 18.56 1.77
N ARG A 60 -33.23 19.46 1.30
CA ARG A 60 -33.62 20.65 0.53
C ARG A 60 -34.09 20.33 -0.90
N SER A 61 -33.66 19.19 -1.45
CA SER A 61 -34.01 18.75 -2.79
C SER A 61 -33.90 17.22 -2.94
N LEU A 62 -34.59 16.66 -3.94
CA LEU A 62 -34.45 15.26 -4.33
C LEU A 62 -32.99 14.90 -4.66
N GLY A 63 -32.25 15.84 -5.26
CA GLY A 63 -30.83 15.65 -5.56
C GLY A 63 -29.98 15.48 -4.31
N ASP A 64 -30.24 16.27 -3.26
CA ASP A 64 -29.53 16.16 -1.98
C ASP A 64 -29.88 14.83 -1.27
N PHE A 65 -31.15 14.43 -1.32
CA PHE A 65 -31.63 13.15 -0.80
C PHE A 65 -30.96 11.96 -1.49
N LEU A 66 -30.98 11.91 -2.83
CA LEU A 66 -30.34 10.85 -3.61
C LEU A 66 -28.81 10.84 -3.42
N LYS A 67 -28.18 12.01 -3.29
CA LYS A 67 -26.74 12.10 -3.04
C LYS A 67 -26.36 11.51 -1.69
N GLN A 68 -27.13 11.79 -0.64
CA GLN A 68 -26.87 11.23 0.69
C GLN A 68 -27.03 9.70 0.68
N ILE A 69 -28.10 9.20 0.07
CA ILE A 69 -28.32 7.76 -0.13
C ILE A 69 -27.18 7.11 -0.91
N ALA A 70 -26.68 7.75 -1.98
CA ALA A 70 -25.56 7.24 -2.76
C ALA A 70 -24.25 7.22 -1.95
N LEU A 71 -24.02 8.20 -1.07
CA LEU A 71 -22.86 8.20 -0.17
C LEU A 71 -22.93 7.04 0.84
N ASP A 72 -24.09 6.83 1.45
CA ASP A 72 -24.30 5.78 2.45
C ASP A 72 -24.27 4.38 1.82
N PHE A 73 -24.89 4.22 0.64
CA PHE A 73 -24.80 2.99 -0.16
C PHE A 73 -23.35 2.64 -0.46
N ASN A 74 -22.56 3.60 -0.97
CA ASN A 74 -21.15 3.37 -1.26
C ASN A 74 -20.35 3.05 0.01
N LYS A 75 -20.65 3.72 1.13
CA LYS A 75 -20.02 3.45 2.42
C LYS A 75 -20.34 2.03 2.92
N ARG A 76 -21.59 1.57 2.80
CA ARG A 76 -22.02 0.22 3.22
C ARG A 76 -21.46 -0.85 2.30
N ARG A 77 -21.47 -0.61 0.99
CA ARG A 77 -20.82 -1.47 -0.01
C ARG A 77 -19.34 -1.65 0.29
N LEU A 78 -18.61 -0.55 0.53
CA LEU A 78 -17.20 -0.59 0.93
C LEU A 78 -17.00 -1.28 2.28
N ALA A 79 -17.92 -1.15 3.23
CA ALA A 79 -17.86 -1.86 4.51
C ALA A 79 -18.02 -3.37 4.33
N LEU A 80 -19.00 -3.80 3.53
CA LEU A 80 -19.21 -5.23 3.20
C LEU A 80 -18.06 -5.82 2.39
N GLU A 81 -17.51 -5.05 1.44
CA GLU A 81 -16.29 -5.43 0.72
C GLU A 81 -15.12 -5.60 1.72
N ARG A 82 -14.97 -4.68 2.69
CA ARG A 82 -13.93 -4.81 3.74
C ARG A 82 -14.18 -5.98 4.71
N GLU A 83 -15.44 -6.30 5.01
CA GLU A 83 -15.81 -7.44 5.87
C GLU A 83 -15.58 -8.79 5.18
N THR A 84 -15.59 -8.82 3.84
CA THR A 84 -15.38 -10.03 3.03
C THR A 84 -13.95 -10.17 2.50
N VAL A 85 -13.17 -9.09 2.51
CA VAL A 85 -11.77 -9.07 2.07
C VAL A 85 -10.85 -9.32 3.26
N LYS A 86 -9.96 -10.31 3.12
CA LYS A 86 -8.91 -10.59 4.12
C LYS A 86 -8.06 -9.33 4.36
N PRO A 87 -7.64 -9.05 5.60
CA PRO A 87 -6.71 -7.96 5.91
C PRO A 87 -5.47 -8.01 5.01
N VAL A 88 -5.03 -6.84 4.54
CA VAL A 88 -3.86 -6.67 3.68
C VAL A 88 -2.85 -5.80 4.41
N ASP A 89 -1.72 -6.37 4.80
CA ASP A 89 -0.60 -5.63 5.37
C ASP A 89 0.40 -5.26 4.28
N MET A 90 1.09 -4.13 4.44
CA MET A 90 2.07 -3.64 3.47
C MET A 90 3.39 -3.27 4.15
N THR A 91 4.50 -3.85 3.69
CA THR A 91 5.83 -3.53 4.19
C THR A 91 6.78 -3.17 3.05
N ILE A 92 7.39 -1.99 3.13
CA ILE A 92 8.35 -1.47 2.17
C ILE A 92 9.77 -1.82 2.60
N LEU A 93 10.56 -2.41 1.72
CA LEU A 93 11.89 -2.92 2.00
C LEU A 93 12.94 -2.21 1.12
N PHE A 94 13.75 -1.36 1.75
CA PHE A 94 14.89 -0.72 1.09
C PHE A 94 16.11 -1.64 1.16
N VAL A 95 16.51 -2.18 0.01
CA VAL A 95 17.72 -3.00 -0.13
C VAL A 95 18.85 -2.09 -0.60
N SER A 96 19.77 -1.74 0.30
CA SER A 96 20.79 -0.72 0.05
C SER A 96 22.11 -1.05 0.74
N GLU A 97 23.20 -0.47 0.22
CA GLU A 97 24.56 -0.54 0.78
C GLU A 97 24.64 0.02 2.20
N THR A 98 23.89 1.09 2.48
CA THR A 98 23.87 1.76 3.79
C THR A 98 22.69 1.30 4.64
N SER A 99 22.92 1.05 5.93
CA SER A 99 21.84 0.78 6.88
C SER A 99 20.97 2.04 7.07
N GLY A 100 19.67 1.92 6.80
CA GLY A 100 18.75 3.07 6.75
C GLY A 100 18.25 3.61 8.09
N HIS A 101 18.80 3.16 9.22
CA HIS A 101 18.25 3.39 10.55
C HIS A 101 17.99 4.87 10.88
N GLY A 102 18.87 5.78 10.46
CA GLY A 102 18.71 7.22 10.75
C GLY A 102 17.56 7.91 10.00
N ILE A 103 17.28 7.51 8.76
CA ILE A 103 16.25 8.18 7.95
C ILE A 103 14.91 7.50 8.09
N LEU A 104 14.91 6.16 8.07
CA LEU A 104 13.67 5.43 8.21
C LEU A 104 13.04 5.75 9.56
N SER A 105 13.83 5.83 10.64
CA SER A 105 13.33 6.30 11.95
C SER A 105 12.74 7.72 11.91
N SER A 106 13.25 8.61 11.06
CA SER A 106 12.72 9.97 10.86
C SER A 106 11.42 10.04 10.04
N LEU A 107 10.99 8.91 9.46
CA LEU A 107 9.78 8.77 8.64
C LEU A 107 8.77 7.80 9.27
N THR A 108 9.13 7.16 10.38
CA THR A 108 8.31 6.18 11.09
C THR A 108 7.88 6.69 12.47
N SER A 109 6.80 6.11 12.99
CA SER A 109 6.28 6.39 14.32
C SER A 109 7.22 5.88 15.42
N SER A 110 7.36 6.65 16.50
CA SER A 110 8.05 6.20 17.72
C SER A 110 7.26 5.17 18.53
N ARG A 111 5.97 5.00 18.25
CA ARG A 111 5.06 4.13 19.02
C ARG A 111 4.96 2.71 18.47
N ARG A 112 5.15 2.55 17.15
CA ARG A 112 5.02 1.26 16.46
C ARG A 112 6.24 1.05 15.58
N PHE A 113 6.96 -0.02 15.84
CA PHE A 113 8.26 -0.31 15.24
C PHE A 113 8.17 -0.42 13.71
N GLY A 114 8.75 0.56 13.00
CA GLY A 114 8.80 0.59 11.54
C GLY A 114 7.53 1.13 10.86
N MET A 115 6.47 1.43 11.63
CA MET A 115 5.21 1.92 11.06
C MET A 115 5.40 3.33 10.51
N LEU A 116 4.93 3.59 9.29
CA LEU A 116 5.05 4.91 8.65
C LEU A 116 4.33 6.02 9.44
N ASP A 117 4.94 7.20 9.55
CA ASP A 117 4.31 8.38 10.14
C ASP A 117 3.81 9.34 9.04
N PRO A 118 2.49 9.59 8.96
CA PRO A 118 1.91 10.43 7.91
C PRO A 118 2.41 11.87 7.96
N SER A 119 2.65 12.43 9.15
CA SER A 119 3.11 13.81 9.31
C SER A 119 4.57 13.93 8.88
N ALA A 120 5.42 12.97 9.28
CA ALA A 120 6.82 12.94 8.92
C ALA A 120 7.04 12.75 7.41
N LEU A 121 6.25 11.87 6.78
CA LEU A 121 6.26 11.67 5.33
C LEU A 121 5.92 12.96 4.57
N LEU A 122 4.83 13.63 4.96
CA LEU A 122 4.42 14.89 4.32
C LEU A 122 5.43 16.02 4.55
N GLN A 123 6.03 16.11 5.74
CA GLN A 123 7.08 17.10 6.01
C GLN A 123 8.34 16.85 5.18
N ALA A 124 8.70 15.58 4.93
CA ALA A 124 9.88 15.23 4.15
C ALA A 124 9.74 15.51 2.65
N CYS A 125 8.52 15.56 2.10
CA CYS A 125 8.29 15.70 0.66
C CYS A 125 7.10 16.58 0.26
N GLY A 126 6.77 17.57 1.09
CA GLY A 126 5.60 18.44 0.91
C GLY A 126 5.54 19.18 -0.44
N ASP A 127 6.68 19.44 -1.07
CA ASP A 127 6.75 20.14 -2.36
C ASP A 127 6.55 19.22 -3.58
N SER A 128 6.69 17.91 -3.40
CA SER A 128 6.53 16.91 -4.45
C SER A 128 5.07 16.77 -4.88
N VAL A 129 4.83 16.31 -6.12
CA VAL A 129 3.47 16.08 -6.64
C VAL A 129 2.70 15.11 -5.74
N ILE A 130 3.33 14.00 -5.36
CA ILE A 130 2.72 12.98 -4.50
C ILE A 130 2.50 13.50 -3.07
N GLY A 131 3.43 14.31 -2.54
CA GLY A 131 3.30 14.94 -1.23
C GLY A 131 2.16 15.95 -1.18
N LYS A 132 2.02 16.82 -2.20
CA LYS A 132 0.90 17.76 -2.33
C LYS A 132 -0.44 17.04 -2.45
N TRP A 133 -0.49 15.97 -3.26
CA TRP A 133 -1.70 15.16 -3.40
C TRP A 133 -2.12 14.56 -2.05
N TRP A 134 -1.21 13.94 -1.32
CA TRP A 134 -1.53 13.38 0.01
C TRP A 134 -1.80 14.44 1.08
N ALA A 135 -1.20 15.64 0.98
CA ALA A 135 -1.51 16.75 1.87
C ALA A 135 -2.98 17.18 1.72
N GLY A 136 -3.51 17.19 0.49
CA GLY A 136 -4.94 17.40 0.22
C GLY A 136 -5.84 16.25 0.69
N HIS A 137 -5.29 15.06 0.92
CA HIS A 137 -6.02 13.84 1.30
C HIS A 137 -5.51 13.25 2.62
N ARG A 138 -5.15 14.11 3.58
CA ARG A 138 -4.45 13.68 4.81
C ARG A 138 -5.23 12.63 5.63
N GLY A 139 -6.56 12.76 5.70
CA GLY A 139 -7.40 11.78 6.39
C GLY A 139 -7.29 10.39 5.75
N LEU A 140 -7.30 10.32 4.41
CA LEU A 140 -7.11 9.08 3.67
C LEU A 140 -5.69 8.53 3.87
N LEU A 141 -4.65 9.36 3.96
CA LEU A 141 -3.28 8.90 4.22
C LEU A 141 -3.19 8.16 5.56
N VAL A 142 -3.75 8.75 6.61
CA VAL A 142 -3.79 8.15 7.95
C VAL A 142 -4.54 6.82 7.91
N GLN A 143 -5.72 6.80 7.30
CA GLN A 143 -6.53 5.59 7.15
C GLN A 143 -5.78 4.50 6.36
N THR A 144 -5.11 4.88 5.28
CA THR A 144 -4.36 3.96 4.42
C THR A 144 -3.21 3.31 5.19
N ILE A 145 -2.43 4.11 5.92
CA ILE A 145 -1.31 3.61 6.73
C ILE A 145 -1.80 2.68 7.85
N VAL A 146 -2.91 3.01 8.51
CA VAL A 146 -3.47 2.18 9.59
C VAL A 146 -4.09 0.90 9.07
N ALA A 147 -4.90 0.99 8.01
CA ALA A 147 -5.62 -0.14 7.45
C ALA A 147 -4.71 -1.14 6.73
N LEU A 148 -3.59 -0.68 6.15
CA LEU A 148 -2.57 -1.55 5.56
C LEU A 148 -1.49 -1.99 6.55
N ASP A 149 -1.63 -1.62 7.83
CA ASP A 149 -0.56 -1.69 8.82
C ASP A 149 0.82 -1.36 8.23
N ALA A 150 0.96 -0.18 7.61
CA ALA A 150 2.03 0.06 6.66
C ALA A 150 3.39 0.32 7.34
N HIS A 151 4.37 -0.53 7.04
CA HIS A 151 5.72 -0.48 7.62
C HIS A 151 6.83 -0.24 6.59
N VAL A 152 7.99 0.19 7.06
CA VAL A 152 9.20 0.32 6.25
C VAL A 152 10.44 -0.16 7.00
N PHE A 153 11.29 -0.93 6.33
CA PHE A 153 12.56 -1.43 6.87
C PHE A 153 13.70 -1.34 5.85
N SER A 154 14.92 -1.40 6.37
CA SER A 154 16.14 -1.58 5.58
C SER A 154 16.51 -3.05 5.58
N ILE A 155 16.86 -3.59 4.41
CA ILE A 155 17.52 -4.88 4.29
C ILE A 155 19.02 -4.62 4.16
N SER A 156 19.80 -5.24 5.04
CA SER A 156 21.24 -5.05 5.06
C SER A 156 21.96 -5.86 3.96
N PRO A 157 23.16 -5.42 3.53
CA PRO A 157 23.96 -6.15 2.56
C PRO A 157 24.19 -7.63 2.91
N PRO A 158 24.51 -8.02 4.16
CA PRO A 158 24.67 -9.43 4.51
C PRO A 158 23.42 -10.29 4.23
N LEU A 159 22.23 -9.80 4.59
CA LEU A 159 20.98 -10.51 4.33
C LEU A 159 20.67 -10.57 2.83
N ALA A 160 20.80 -9.45 2.13
CA ALA A 160 20.56 -9.38 0.68
C ALA A 160 21.48 -10.32 -0.09
N LEU A 161 22.80 -10.20 0.12
CA LEU A 161 23.81 -10.99 -0.58
C LEU A 161 23.71 -12.49 -0.29
N SER A 162 23.48 -12.87 0.97
CA SER A 162 23.31 -14.29 1.33
C SER A 162 22.04 -14.88 0.69
N THR A 163 20.96 -14.10 0.62
CA THR A 163 19.73 -14.47 -0.08
C THR A 163 19.98 -14.65 -1.58
N PHE A 164 20.61 -13.68 -2.23
CA PHE A 164 20.88 -13.72 -3.68
C PHE A 164 21.81 -14.87 -4.06
N ARG A 165 22.89 -15.06 -3.29
CA ARG A 165 23.86 -16.13 -3.54
C ARG A 165 23.24 -17.52 -3.43
N ARG A 166 22.22 -17.67 -2.59
CA ARG A 166 21.57 -18.97 -2.34
C ARG A 166 20.38 -19.24 -3.27
N TYR A 167 19.53 -18.24 -3.49
CA TYR A 167 18.22 -18.41 -4.11
C TYR A 167 18.04 -17.66 -5.43
N GLY A 168 19.00 -16.79 -5.78
CA GLY A 168 19.02 -16.06 -7.04
C GLY A 168 19.19 -16.96 -8.25
N PRO A 169 19.02 -16.42 -9.46
CA PRO A 169 19.26 -17.15 -10.71
C PRO A 169 20.75 -17.50 -10.88
N PRO A 170 21.11 -18.48 -11.74
CA PRO A 170 22.48 -18.98 -11.88
C PRO A 170 23.53 -17.89 -12.17
N ASP A 171 23.19 -16.89 -12.98
CA ASP A 171 24.07 -15.77 -13.33
C ASP A 171 24.35 -14.85 -12.13
N VAL A 172 23.33 -14.57 -11.30
CA VAL A 172 23.50 -13.82 -10.04
C VAL A 172 24.34 -14.62 -9.04
N GLN A 173 24.10 -15.93 -8.95
CA GLN A 173 24.89 -16.79 -8.09
C GLN A 173 26.35 -16.79 -8.54
N GLU A 174 26.63 -16.99 -9.83
CA GLU A 174 27.97 -17.00 -10.40
C GLU A 174 28.68 -15.67 -10.19
N ALA A 175 28.02 -14.54 -10.48
CA ALA A 175 28.58 -13.21 -10.26
C ALA A 175 29.01 -13.00 -8.80
N LEU A 176 28.15 -13.38 -7.84
CA LEU A 176 28.49 -13.30 -6.41
C LEU A 176 29.61 -14.26 -6.01
N SER A 177 29.69 -15.44 -6.64
CA SER A 177 30.82 -16.35 -6.49
C SER A 177 32.14 -15.72 -6.91
N SER A 178 32.14 -15.06 -8.07
CA SER A 178 33.32 -14.40 -8.63
C SER A 178 33.75 -13.18 -7.81
N LEU A 179 32.83 -12.57 -7.07
CA LEU A 179 33.12 -11.54 -6.07
C LEU A 179 33.60 -12.10 -4.72
N GLY A 180 33.83 -13.41 -4.62
CA GLY A 180 34.36 -14.06 -3.41
C GLY A 180 33.33 -14.42 -2.35
N LEU A 181 32.03 -14.25 -2.62
CA LEU A 181 30.98 -14.53 -1.65
C LEU A 181 30.71 -16.05 -1.55
N ALA A 182 31.06 -16.63 -0.40
CA ALA A 182 30.77 -18.02 -0.09
C ALA A 182 29.26 -18.31 -0.08
N SER A 183 28.87 -19.48 -0.60
CA SER A 183 27.48 -19.94 -0.48
C SER A 183 27.14 -20.22 0.98
N ARG A 184 25.95 -19.80 1.40
CA ARG A 184 25.39 -20.08 2.73
C ARG A 184 24.35 -21.19 2.66
N THR A 185 24.17 -21.90 3.76
CA THR A 185 23.09 -22.87 3.94
C THR A 185 21.75 -22.16 4.15
N PRO A 186 20.60 -22.82 3.86
CA PRO A 186 19.27 -22.26 4.17
C PRO A 186 19.09 -21.82 5.63
N ALA A 187 19.68 -22.57 6.58
CA ALA A 187 19.61 -22.25 8.00
C ALA A 187 20.39 -20.97 8.35
N GLU A 188 21.55 -20.75 7.72
CA GLU A 188 22.31 -19.50 7.89
C GLU A 188 21.56 -18.29 7.32
N VAL A 189 20.97 -18.41 6.12
CA VAL A 189 20.16 -17.32 5.54
C VAL A 189 18.95 -17.01 6.43
N THR A 190 18.29 -18.04 6.95
CA THR A 190 17.19 -17.90 7.92
C THR A 190 17.65 -17.19 9.20
N THR A 191 18.88 -17.46 9.66
CA THR A 191 19.46 -16.79 10.83
C THR A 191 19.70 -15.29 10.57
N TYR A 192 20.18 -14.91 9.37
CA TYR A 192 20.27 -13.50 9.00
C TYR A 192 18.90 -12.84 8.94
N LEU A 193 17.92 -13.51 8.30
CA LEU A 193 16.57 -13.00 8.16
C LEU A 193 15.92 -12.72 9.52
N THR A 194 15.90 -13.73 10.40
CA THR A 194 15.29 -13.62 11.75
C THR A 194 15.94 -12.56 12.64
N ARG A 195 17.23 -12.27 12.47
CA ARG A 195 17.93 -11.22 13.23
C ARG A 195 17.64 -9.81 12.71
N SER A 196 17.31 -9.68 11.44
CA SER A 196 17.03 -8.39 10.79
C SER A 196 15.76 -7.74 11.34
N ASP A 197 15.68 -6.41 11.25
CA ASP A 197 14.47 -5.66 11.61
C ASP A 197 13.23 -6.17 10.85
N PHE A 198 13.40 -6.57 9.59
CA PHE A 198 12.36 -7.18 8.78
C PHE A 198 11.88 -8.53 9.36
N GLY A 199 12.80 -9.46 9.67
CA GLY A 199 12.43 -10.75 10.24
C GLY A 199 11.79 -10.65 11.62
N ARG A 200 12.25 -9.69 12.44
CA ARG A 200 11.62 -9.38 13.74
C ARG A 200 10.20 -8.87 13.57
N HIS A 201 9.97 -7.98 12.61
CA HIS A 201 8.63 -7.52 12.27
C HIS A 201 7.74 -8.68 11.79
N LEU A 202 8.24 -9.61 10.97
CA LEU A 202 7.50 -10.81 10.59
C LEU A 202 7.10 -11.67 11.79
N ALA A 203 7.95 -11.73 12.81
CA ALA A 203 7.71 -12.41 14.09
C ALA A 203 6.88 -11.57 15.09
N HIS A 204 6.32 -10.42 14.69
CA HIS A 204 5.56 -9.50 15.53
C HIS A 204 6.32 -8.94 16.75
N GLU A 205 7.65 -8.90 16.68
CA GLU A 205 8.43 -8.23 17.72
C GLU A 205 8.25 -6.70 17.64
N GLN A 206 8.06 -6.05 18.79
CA GLN A 206 7.73 -4.62 18.85
C GLN A 206 8.94 -3.68 19.05
N ARG A 207 10.17 -4.17 18.96
CA ARG A 207 11.37 -3.35 19.24
C ARG A 207 12.38 -3.42 18.11
N SER A 208 12.77 -2.26 17.58
CA SER A 208 14.02 -2.15 16.82
C SER A 208 15.17 -2.33 17.80
N VAL A 209 16.05 -3.27 17.50
CA VAL A 209 17.37 -3.31 18.14
C VAL A 209 18.38 -2.56 17.27
N GLY A 210 17.98 -2.23 16.03
CA GLY A 210 18.87 -2.09 14.90
C GLY A 210 19.74 -3.33 14.71
N GLU A 211 20.14 -3.63 13.48
CA GLU A 211 21.37 -4.39 13.25
C GLU A 211 22.57 -3.52 13.66
N THR A 212 22.67 -3.17 14.94
CA THR A 212 23.75 -2.33 15.50
C THR A 212 24.82 -3.16 16.20
N ARG A 213 24.61 -4.47 16.37
CA ARG A 213 25.68 -5.41 16.76
C ARG A 213 26.13 -6.21 15.55
N GLY A 214 27.17 -5.68 14.93
CA GLY A 214 27.73 -6.14 13.66
C GLY A 214 27.31 -5.17 12.57
N ASN A 215 28.19 -4.20 12.28
CA ASN A 215 28.18 -3.49 11.00
C ASN A 215 27.89 -4.50 9.87
N PRO A 216 27.28 -4.09 8.74
CA PRO A 216 27.50 -4.88 7.53
C PRO A 216 29.02 -5.09 7.45
N ALA A 217 29.47 -6.35 7.48
CA ALA A 217 30.90 -6.63 7.36
C ALA A 217 31.39 -5.79 6.18
N GLU A 218 32.39 -4.93 6.37
CA GLU A 218 32.78 -3.94 5.36
C GLU A 218 32.99 -4.61 3.99
N GLU A 219 33.44 -5.87 4.01
CA GLU A 219 33.45 -6.81 2.89
C GLU A 219 32.07 -7.02 2.23
N ALA A 220 31.01 -7.32 2.97
CA ALA A 220 29.65 -7.45 2.44
C ALA A 220 29.13 -6.14 1.81
N ARG A 221 29.53 -4.98 2.34
CA ARG A 221 29.20 -3.68 1.74
C ARG A 221 29.91 -3.52 0.39
N GLN A 222 31.21 -3.80 0.34
CA GLN A 222 32.03 -3.74 -0.88
C GLN A 222 31.56 -4.73 -1.95
N ILE A 223 31.19 -5.95 -1.55
CA ILE A 223 30.63 -6.97 -2.46
C ILE A 223 29.28 -6.49 -2.99
N PHE A 224 28.43 -5.86 -2.16
CA PHE A 224 27.16 -5.33 -2.62
C PHE A 224 27.35 -4.19 -3.62
N GLU A 225 28.25 -3.26 -3.34
CA GLU A 225 28.61 -2.17 -4.25
C GLU A 225 29.11 -2.73 -5.59
N ALA A 226 30.06 -3.67 -5.56
CA ALA A 226 30.55 -4.33 -6.77
C ALA A 226 29.43 -5.07 -7.52
N PHE A 227 28.55 -5.79 -6.82
CA PHE A 227 27.40 -6.45 -7.43
C PHE A 227 26.44 -5.44 -8.09
N ALA A 228 26.15 -4.33 -7.42
CA ALA A 228 25.31 -3.26 -7.95
C ALA A 228 25.93 -2.62 -9.21
N ASP A 229 27.26 -2.61 -9.33
CA ASP A 229 27.99 -2.00 -10.44
C ASP A 229 28.10 -2.93 -11.65
N TYR A 230 28.46 -4.18 -11.41
CA TYR A 230 28.72 -5.15 -12.49
C TYR A 230 27.44 -5.86 -12.96
N VAL A 231 26.53 -6.17 -12.03
CA VAL A 231 25.30 -6.89 -12.33
C VAL A 231 24.11 -5.94 -12.41
N GLY A 232 24.01 -5.03 -11.43
CA GLY A 232 22.92 -4.06 -11.31
C GLY A 232 21.56 -4.67 -11.02
N PHE A 233 20.58 -3.79 -10.87
CA PHE A 233 19.18 -4.14 -10.52
C PHE A 233 18.19 -3.86 -11.67
N GLN A 234 18.69 -3.53 -12.86
CA GLN A 234 17.87 -3.16 -14.02
C GLN A 234 17.54 -4.36 -14.91
N GLY A 235 16.62 -4.17 -15.86
CA GLY A 235 16.34 -5.17 -16.89
C GLY A 235 15.65 -6.45 -16.37
N ALA A 236 14.66 -6.29 -15.47
CA ALA A 236 13.92 -7.37 -14.81
C ALA A 236 14.74 -8.23 -13.82
N LYS A 237 15.99 -7.87 -13.53
CA LYS A 237 16.80 -8.53 -12.49
C LYS A 237 16.21 -8.32 -11.10
N ASP A 238 15.69 -7.14 -10.80
CA ASP A 238 14.94 -6.84 -9.58
C ASP A 238 13.85 -7.90 -9.29
N LYS A 239 13.07 -8.28 -10.30
CA LYS A 239 12.05 -9.32 -10.19
C LYS A 239 12.62 -10.69 -9.82
N GLN A 240 13.77 -11.04 -10.39
CA GLN A 240 14.45 -12.29 -10.06
C GLN A 240 15.00 -12.28 -8.63
N LEU A 241 15.44 -11.13 -8.14
CA LEU A 241 15.85 -10.94 -6.75
C LEU A 241 14.66 -10.98 -5.78
N ASN A 242 13.49 -10.46 -6.18
CA ASN A 242 12.23 -10.60 -5.43
C ASN A 242 11.86 -12.08 -5.27
N VAL A 243 11.95 -12.86 -6.36
CA VAL A 243 11.76 -14.33 -6.32
C VAL A 243 12.75 -15.00 -5.38
N ALA A 244 14.01 -14.56 -5.34
CA ALA A 244 15.00 -15.09 -4.40
C ALA A 244 14.61 -14.84 -2.93
N PHE A 245 14.07 -13.65 -2.62
CA PHE A 245 13.50 -13.36 -1.30
C PHE A 245 12.28 -14.22 -0.98
N GLY A 246 11.39 -14.45 -1.95
CA GLY A 246 10.26 -15.38 -1.78
C GLY A 246 10.71 -16.76 -1.33
N LYS A 247 11.72 -17.34 -2.01
CA LYS A 247 12.31 -18.64 -1.64
C LYS A 247 13.00 -18.63 -0.28
N ALA A 248 13.65 -17.53 0.10
CA ALA A 248 14.25 -17.39 1.41
C ALA A 248 13.19 -17.37 2.52
N LEU A 249 12.06 -16.70 2.29
CA LEU A 249 10.92 -16.74 3.20
C LEU A 249 10.33 -18.14 3.30
N GLU A 250 10.12 -18.85 2.18
CA GLU A 250 9.64 -20.25 2.17
C GLU A 250 10.52 -21.15 3.03
N ALA A 251 11.84 -21.04 2.85
CA ALA A 251 12.80 -21.77 3.67
C ALA A 251 12.68 -21.41 5.16
N SER A 252 12.48 -20.14 5.49
CA SER A 252 12.37 -19.70 6.89
C SER A 252 11.13 -20.27 7.60
N PHE A 253 9.98 -20.33 6.93
CA PHE A 253 8.76 -20.91 7.49
C PHE A 253 8.85 -22.44 7.59
N ALA A 254 9.58 -23.09 6.68
CA ALA A 254 9.80 -24.54 6.77
C ALA A 254 10.57 -24.96 8.03
N PHE A 255 11.43 -24.09 8.57
CA PHE A 255 12.13 -24.33 9.84
C PHE A 255 11.25 -24.09 11.08
N GLY A 256 10.15 -23.34 10.95
CA GLY A 256 9.29 -22.92 12.07
C GLY A 256 8.29 -23.97 12.56
N GLY A 257 8.06 -25.05 11.81
CA GLY A 257 7.21 -26.18 12.21
C GLY A 257 5.70 -25.91 12.30
N GLY A 258 5.23 -24.71 11.94
CA GLY A 258 3.81 -24.35 11.88
C GLY A 258 3.19 -24.52 10.49
N ASP A 259 1.94 -24.09 10.36
CA ASP A 259 1.26 -24.06 9.06
C ASP A 259 2.05 -23.22 8.05
N GLN A 260 2.31 -23.82 6.89
CA GLN A 260 3.09 -23.14 5.86
C GLN A 260 2.22 -22.14 5.13
N PRO A 261 2.55 -20.84 5.20
CA PRO A 261 1.80 -19.84 4.46
C PRO A 261 2.04 -20.01 2.96
N THR A 262 1.11 -19.52 2.15
CA THR A 262 1.31 -19.46 0.70
C THR A 262 2.17 -18.26 0.36
N ILE A 263 3.38 -18.50 -0.13
CA ILE A 263 4.30 -17.44 -0.55
C ILE A 263 4.26 -17.31 -2.07
N ARG A 264 4.17 -16.08 -2.55
CA ARG A 264 4.17 -15.78 -3.99
C ARG A 264 5.07 -14.59 -4.24
N ALA A 265 5.84 -14.63 -5.31
CA ALA A 265 6.64 -13.51 -5.78
C ALA A 265 6.20 -13.13 -7.19
N GLU A 266 6.11 -11.83 -7.46
CA GLU A 266 5.75 -11.28 -8.79
C GLU A 266 4.39 -11.80 -9.31
N LYS A 267 3.43 -11.98 -8.41
CA LYS A 267 2.08 -12.48 -8.75
C LYS A 267 1.02 -11.63 -8.09
N SER A 268 -0.12 -11.50 -8.77
CA SER A 268 -1.29 -10.83 -8.22
C SER A 268 -1.86 -11.57 -7.02
N VAL A 269 -2.50 -10.82 -6.13
CA VAL A 269 -3.30 -11.37 -5.03
C VAL A 269 -4.63 -11.88 -5.57
N ASP A 270 -5.04 -13.11 -5.22
CA ASP A 270 -6.19 -13.78 -5.86
C ASP A 270 -7.50 -12.99 -5.76
N PHE A 271 -7.77 -12.40 -4.60
CA PHE A 271 -8.98 -11.62 -4.33
C PHE A 271 -8.80 -10.11 -4.63
N LEU A 272 -7.59 -9.69 -5.01
CA LEU A 272 -7.24 -8.32 -5.39
C LEU A 272 -6.32 -8.34 -6.62
N PRO A 273 -6.84 -8.69 -7.82
CA PRO A 273 -6.01 -8.91 -9.00
C PRO A 273 -5.27 -7.65 -9.48
N ALA A 274 -5.76 -6.46 -9.11
CA ALA A 274 -5.09 -5.18 -9.38
C ALA A 274 -3.85 -4.95 -8.50
N LEU A 275 -3.68 -5.73 -7.43
CA LEU A 275 -2.55 -5.66 -6.52
C LEU A 275 -1.53 -6.75 -6.87
N LEU A 276 -0.37 -6.32 -7.38
CA LEU A 276 0.77 -7.18 -7.71
C LEU A 276 1.94 -6.78 -6.81
N PRO A 277 2.04 -7.37 -5.61
CA PRO A 277 3.19 -7.16 -4.73
C PRO A 277 4.43 -7.87 -5.28
N ASP A 278 5.61 -7.35 -4.94
CA ASP A 278 6.88 -7.99 -5.29
C ASP A 278 6.98 -9.38 -4.65
N VAL A 279 6.60 -9.48 -3.36
CA VAL A 279 6.41 -10.74 -2.65
C VAL A 279 5.20 -10.64 -1.72
N SER A 280 4.43 -11.72 -1.56
CA SER A 280 3.34 -11.82 -0.60
C SER A 280 3.36 -13.12 0.19
N ILE A 281 2.94 -13.05 1.45
CA ILE A 281 2.68 -14.19 2.33
C ILE A 281 1.18 -14.18 2.66
N ALA A 282 0.46 -15.19 2.19
CA ALA A 282 -0.96 -15.37 2.50
C ALA A 282 -1.17 -16.45 3.56
N THR A 283 -1.97 -16.12 4.57
CA THR A 283 -2.44 -17.01 5.63
C THR A 283 -3.97 -17.06 5.64
N GLU A 284 -4.56 -17.80 6.58
CA GLU A 284 -6.00 -17.71 6.84
C GLU A 284 -6.40 -16.31 7.34
N GLU A 285 -5.56 -15.72 8.21
CA GLU A 285 -5.81 -14.45 8.88
C GLU A 285 -5.68 -13.22 7.97
N GLY A 286 -4.92 -13.30 6.90
CA GLY A 286 -4.62 -12.13 6.07
C GLY A 286 -3.61 -12.39 4.97
N ILE A 287 -3.18 -11.30 4.32
CA ILE A 287 -2.05 -11.30 3.41
C ILE A 287 -1.07 -10.19 3.81
N ARG A 288 0.22 -10.52 3.83
CA ARG A 288 1.29 -9.52 3.99
C ARG A 288 1.98 -9.35 2.65
N CYS A 289 2.03 -8.12 2.19
CA CYS A 289 2.64 -7.74 0.92
C CYS A 289 3.94 -6.98 1.16
N PHE A 290 4.96 -7.30 0.38
CA PHE A 290 6.28 -6.71 0.45
C PHE A 290 6.61 -5.98 -0.84
N GLU A 291 7.13 -4.76 -0.69
CA GLU A 291 7.55 -3.89 -1.78
C GLU A 291 9.03 -3.60 -1.65
N PHE A 292 9.84 -4.24 -2.48
CA PHE A 292 11.27 -4.07 -2.49
C PHE A 292 11.66 -2.84 -3.30
N THR A 293 12.79 -2.25 -2.92
CA THR A 293 13.44 -1.27 -3.77
C THR A 293 14.95 -1.36 -3.59
N TYR A 294 15.63 -1.65 -4.70
CA TYR A 294 17.07 -1.84 -4.74
C TYR A 294 17.77 -0.53 -5.03
N ARG A 295 18.76 -0.17 -4.22
CA ARG A 295 19.45 1.11 -4.32
C ARG A 295 20.96 0.94 -4.16
N LYS A 296 21.67 1.33 -5.21
CA LYS A 296 23.12 1.53 -5.19
C LYS A 296 23.49 2.78 -4.37
N GLY A 297 24.67 2.75 -3.77
CA GLY A 297 25.30 3.84 -3.06
C GLY A 297 24.64 4.14 -1.72
N ASP A 298 25.04 5.27 -1.18
CA ASP A 298 24.52 5.81 0.07
C ASP A 298 23.10 6.40 -0.08
N PHE A 299 22.15 5.58 -0.51
CA PHE A 299 20.80 6.03 -0.79
C PHE A 299 20.05 6.39 0.49
N LEU A 300 20.24 5.65 1.58
CA LEU A 300 19.60 5.93 2.87
C LEU A 300 20.39 6.96 3.69
N GLN A 301 20.77 8.09 3.05
CA GLN A 301 21.35 9.30 3.66
C GLN A 301 20.42 10.52 3.59
N SER A 302 20.54 11.45 4.54
CA SER A 302 19.57 12.54 4.77
C SER A 302 19.24 13.35 3.51
N LYS A 303 20.19 13.48 2.58
CA LYS A 303 20.01 14.11 1.26
C LYS A 303 18.88 13.50 0.42
N ASN A 304 18.57 12.21 0.64
CA ASN A 304 17.55 11.46 -0.08
C ASN A 304 16.27 11.26 0.74
N ARG A 305 16.15 11.89 1.93
CA ARG A 305 14.97 11.75 2.81
C ARG A 305 13.66 12.03 2.06
N SER A 306 13.65 13.06 1.21
CA SER A 306 12.48 13.39 0.39
C SER A 306 12.16 12.28 -0.61
N THR A 307 13.17 11.75 -1.31
CA THR A 307 13.02 10.67 -2.29
C THR A 307 12.48 9.38 -1.65
N VAL A 308 12.98 9.04 -0.46
CA VAL A 308 12.50 7.89 0.34
C VAL A 308 11.02 8.08 0.70
N ALA A 309 10.66 9.26 1.22
CA ALA A 309 9.27 9.57 1.58
C ALA A 309 8.32 9.53 0.36
N GLN A 310 8.76 10.07 -0.79
CA GLN A 310 7.99 10.02 -2.03
C GLN A 310 7.76 8.59 -2.50
N TYR A 311 8.75 7.70 -2.37
CA TYR A 311 8.59 6.28 -2.69
C TYR A 311 7.52 5.64 -1.81
N CYS A 312 7.58 5.85 -0.49
CA CYS A 312 6.58 5.33 0.43
C CYS A 312 5.17 5.82 0.10
N LEU A 313 5.01 7.13 -0.10
CA LEU A 313 3.71 7.72 -0.46
C LEU A 313 3.17 7.23 -1.80
N THR A 314 4.04 6.98 -2.78
CA THR A 314 3.64 6.43 -4.08
C THR A 314 3.12 5.02 -3.93
N LYS A 315 3.83 4.17 -3.17
CA LYS A 315 3.41 2.79 -2.94
C LYS A 315 2.12 2.72 -2.12
N LEU A 316 1.96 3.55 -1.09
CA LEU A 316 0.69 3.70 -0.37
C LEU A 316 -0.47 4.08 -1.30
N LYS A 317 -0.25 5.01 -2.24
CA LYS A 317 -1.30 5.42 -3.20
C LYS A 317 -1.66 4.27 -4.14
N ASN A 318 -0.67 3.53 -4.62
CA ASN A 318 -0.89 2.37 -5.47
C ASN A 318 -1.68 1.27 -4.75
N TYR A 319 -1.37 1.01 -3.48
CA TYR A 319 -2.10 0.04 -2.67
C TYR A 319 -3.53 0.52 -2.40
N ALA A 320 -3.72 1.78 -2.00
CA ALA A 320 -5.04 2.38 -1.80
C ALA A 320 -5.91 2.26 -3.06
N ARG A 321 -5.33 2.40 -4.26
CA ARG A 321 -6.02 2.14 -5.53
C ARG A 321 -6.28 0.64 -5.75
N GLY A 322 -5.30 -0.21 -5.51
CA GLY A 322 -5.41 -1.66 -5.69
C GLY A 322 -6.49 -2.31 -4.81
N VAL A 323 -6.71 -1.78 -3.61
CA VAL A 323 -7.78 -2.20 -2.69
C VAL A 323 -9.11 -1.47 -2.90
N GLY A 324 -9.19 -0.54 -3.86
CA GLY A 324 -10.42 0.17 -4.22
C GLY A 324 -10.80 1.37 -3.33
N TRP A 325 -9.90 1.88 -2.48
CA TRP A 325 -10.16 3.11 -1.70
C TRP A 325 -10.02 4.39 -2.53
N LEU A 326 -9.40 4.29 -3.71
CA LEU A 326 -9.28 5.36 -4.69
C LEU A 326 -9.90 4.92 -6.01
N SER A 327 -10.57 5.86 -6.68
CA SER A 327 -11.06 5.61 -8.03
C SER A 327 -9.90 5.54 -9.02
N ALA A 328 -10.09 4.87 -10.17
CA ALA A 328 -9.08 4.82 -11.23
C ALA A 328 -8.72 6.22 -11.80
N THR A 329 -9.55 7.22 -11.53
CA THR A 329 -9.43 8.61 -11.99
C THR A 329 -8.70 9.55 -11.02
N ASP A 330 -8.35 9.10 -9.81
CA ASP A 330 -7.63 9.88 -8.77
C ASP A 330 -6.12 9.61 -8.69
#